data_AF-A0A117MEM4-F1
#
_entry.id   AF-A0A117MEM4-F1
#
_cell.length_a   1.000
_cell.length_b   1.000
_cell.length_c   1.000
_cell.angle_alpha   90.00
_cell.angle_beta   90.00
_cell.angle_gamma   90.00
#
_symmetry.space_group_name_H-M   'P 1'
#
loop_
_entity.id
_entity.type
_entity.pdbx_description
1 polymer ?
#
loop_
_entity_poly.entity_id
_entity_poly.type
_entity_poly.pdbx_seq_one_letter_code
_entity_poly.pdbx_strand_id
1 'polypeptide(L)'
;MGLVGPDPKVVQDSATRDISLSKGLVYNVNAEIQNDGSDGDVTVTARLIDEEKGFTRDEVSVQVFIPAGEIKQVSLTLDGDIGRTYRHSVEVG
;
A
#
# COMPACT_ATOMS: atom_id res chain seq x y z
N MET A 1 -19.35 25.90 -5.04
CA MET A 1 -19.10 24.66 -4.30
C MET A 1 -18.03 23.92 -5.06
N GLY A 2 -16.79 23.92 -4.55
CA GLY A 2 -15.67 23.25 -5.21
C GLY A 2 -15.91 21.74 -5.19
N LEU A 3 -15.70 21.09 -6.33
CA LEU A 3 -15.61 19.65 -6.44
C LEU A 3 -14.30 19.22 -5.78
N VAL A 4 -14.25 19.28 -4.45
CA VAL A 4 -13.12 18.72 -3.70
C VAL A 4 -13.34 17.22 -3.74
N GLY A 5 -12.56 16.51 -4.56
CA GLY A 5 -12.56 15.06 -4.59
C GLY A 5 -12.08 14.45 -3.27
N PRO A 6 -11.90 13.13 -3.20
CA PRO A 6 -11.17 12.53 -2.09
C PRO A 6 -9.77 13.14 -2.00
N ASP A 7 -9.32 13.40 -0.78
CA ASP A 7 -7.96 13.87 -0.47
C ASP A 7 -7.29 12.80 0.42
N PRO A 8 -6.85 11.69 -0.19
CA PRO A 8 -6.26 10.60 0.56
C PRO A 8 -4.83 10.90 0.98
N LYS A 9 -4.48 10.52 2.20
CA LYS A 9 -3.10 10.53 2.70
C LYS A 9 -2.79 9.24 3.45
N VAL A 10 -1.56 8.77 3.30
CA VAL A 10 -1.03 7.69 4.14
C VAL A 10 -0.68 8.28 5.50
N VAL A 11 -1.40 7.89 6.54
CA VAL A 11 -1.14 8.31 7.92
C VAL A 11 -0.02 7.48 8.53
N GLN A 12 -0.07 6.17 8.28
CA GLN A 12 0.90 5.21 8.73
C GLN A 12 0.96 4.06 7.74
N ASP A 13 2.14 3.49 7.57
CA ASP A 13 2.31 2.22 6.89
C ASP A 13 3.31 1.35 7.66
N SER A 14 3.14 0.04 7.54
CA SER A 14 4.03 -0.96 8.10
C SER A 14 4.09 -2.15 7.17
N ALA A 15 5.24 -2.81 7.10
CA ALA A 15 5.40 -4.02 6.34
C ALA A 15 5.91 -5.13 7.26
N THR A 16 5.21 -6.26 7.26
CA THR A 16 5.66 -7.48 7.94
C THR A 16 6.11 -8.50 6.91
N ARG A 17 7.30 -9.04 7.10
CA ARG A 17 7.86 -10.08 6.25
C ARG A 17 7.47 -11.46 6.77
N ASP A 18 6.85 -12.25 5.92
CA ASP A 18 6.41 -13.61 6.22
C ASP A 18 7.03 -14.61 5.24
N ILE A 19 7.24 -15.85 5.68
CA ILE A 19 7.82 -16.92 4.85
C ILE A 19 6.73 -17.95 4.61
N SER A 20 6.17 -17.95 3.40
CA SER A 20 5.17 -18.93 2.97
C SER A 20 5.86 -20.11 2.29
N LEU A 21 5.60 -21.33 2.77
CA LEU A 21 6.17 -22.55 2.17
C LEU A 21 5.75 -22.76 0.70
N SER A 22 4.63 -22.17 0.28
CA SER A 22 4.09 -22.32 -1.08
C SER A 22 4.45 -21.17 -2.01
N LYS A 23 4.64 -19.95 -1.47
CA LYS A 23 4.88 -18.73 -2.26
C LYS A 23 6.28 -18.14 -2.11
N GLY A 24 7.06 -18.61 -1.14
CA GLY A 24 8.37 -18.03 -0.83
C GLY A 24 8.26 -16.88 0.17
N LEU A 25 8.98 -15.78 -0.09
CA LEU A 25 9.00 -14.62 0.78
C LEU A 25 7.81 -13.69 0.45
N VAL A 26 6.99 -13.35 1.42
CA VAL A 26 5.86 -12.43 1.22
C VAL A 26 5.98 -11.23 2.15
N TYR A 27 5.47 -10.10 1.71
CA TYR A 27 5.43 -8.86 2.47
C TYR A 27 3.97 -8.44 2.65
N ASN A 28 3.50 -8.47 3.88
CA ASN A 28 2.18 -7.97 4.24
C ASN A 28 2.32 -6.50 4.63
N VAL A 29 1.92 -5.62 3.72
CA VAL A 29 1.92 -4.17 3.89
C VAL A 29 0.56 -3.75 4.43
N ASN A 30 0.56 -3.17 5.63
CA ASN A 30 -0.63 -2.55 6.22
C ASN A 30 -0.46 -1.04 6.15
N ALA A 31 -1.40 -0.36 5.53
CA ALA A 31 -1.42 1.09 5.42
C ALA A 31 -2.73 1.64 5.98
N GLU A 32 -2.63 2.68 6.81
CA GLU A 32 -3.76 3.47 7.29
C GLU A 32 -3.90 4.70 6.42
N ILE A 33 -5.01 4.77 5.69
CA ILE A 33 -5.30 5.84 4.75
C ILE A 33 -6.41 6.71 5.32
N GLN A 34 -6.15 8.01 5.46
CA GLN A 34 -7.14 9.01 5.86
C GLN A 34 -7.60 9.77 4.62
N ASN A 35 -8.91 9.98 4.50
CA ASN A 35 -9.47 10.87 3.50
C ASN A 35 -9.88 12.19 4.16
N ASP A 36 -9.14 13.28 3.93
CA ASP A 36 -9.51 14.61 4.44
C ASP A 36 -10.42 15.40 3.48
N GLY A 37 -10.72 14.83 2.31
CA GLY A 37 -11.55 15.41 1.27
C GLY A 37 -13.01 14.95 1.35
N SER A 38 -13.67 14.89 0.20
CA SER A 38 -15.04 14.34 0.11
C SER A 38 -15.03 12.83 0.00
N ASP A 39 -16.17 12.19 0.24
CA ASP A 39 -16.34 10.76 0.05
C ASP A 39 -15.91 10.33 -1.36
N GLY A 40 -15.13 9.25 -1.45
CA GLY A 40 -14.64 8.79 -2.73
C GLY A 40 -13.87 7.48 -2.67
N ASP A 41 -13.66 6.93 -3.86
CA ASP A 41 -12.79 5.79 -4.08
C ASP A 41 -11.33 6.26 -4.12
N VAL A 42 -10.51 5.65 -3.27
CA VAL A 42 -9.08 5.91 -3.16
C VAL A 42 -8.33 4.70 -3.67
N THR A 43 -7.36 4.93 -4.55
CA THR A 43 -6.48 3.86 -5.06
C THR A 43 -5.25 3.79 -4.16
N VAL A 44 -5.06 2.67 -3.49
CA VAL A 44 -3.87 2.40 -2.67
C VAL A 44 -2.98 1.44 -3.44
N THR A 45 -1.76 1.88 -3.74
CA THR A 45 -0.76 1.09 -4.43
C THR A 45 0.40 0.81 -3.50
N ALA A 46 0.70 -0.47 -3.28
CA ALA A 46 1.88 -0.90 -2.56
C ALA A 46 2.91 -1.47 -3.53
N ARG A 47 4.18 -1.13 -3.33
CA ARG A 47 5.31 -1.54 -4.17
C ARG A 47 6.39 -2.18 -3.32
N LEU A 48 6.98 -3.24 -3.84
CA LEU A 48 8.19 -3.86 -3.31
C LEU A 48 9.35 -3.51 -4.23
N ILE A 49 10.33 -2.76 -3.74
CA ILE A 49 11.46 -2.25 -4.54
C ILE A 49 12.73 -2.94 -4.05
N ASP A 50 13.47 -3.56 -4.97
CA ASP A 50 14.75 -4.19 -4.67
C ASP A 50 15.77 -3.12 -4.26
N GLU A 51 16.35 -3.23 -3.06
CA GLU A 51 17.27 -2.20 -2.55
C GLU A 51 18.62 -2.21 -3.25
N GLU A 52 19.03 -3.34 -3.82
CA GLU A 52 20.33 -3.49 -4.48
C GLU A 52 20.31 -2.92 -5.90
N LYS A 53 19.23 -3.20 -6.64
CA LYS A 53 19.10 -2.87 -8.06
C LYS A 53 18.11 -1.74 -8.35
N GLY A 54 17.25 -1.39 -7.41
CA GLY A 54 16.31 -0.27 -7.49
C GLY A 54 15.08 -0.49 -8.39
N PHE A 55 14.82 -1.72 -8.85
CA PHE A 55 13.63 -2.02 -9.66
C PHE A 55 12.46 -2.47 -8.78
N THR A 56 11.23 -2.18 -9.23
CA THR A 56 10.01 -2.69 -8.59
C THR A 56 9.90 -4.18 -8.87
N ARG A 57 10.01 -4.99 -7.81
CA ARG A 57 9.85 -6.44 -7.86
C ARG A 57 8.39 -6.84 -8.03
N ASP A 58 7.53 -6.20 -7.25
CA ASP A 58 6.10 -6.48 -7.20
C ASP A 58 5.32 -5.20 -6.89
N GLU A 59 4.12 -5.09 -7.44
CA GLU A 59 3.21 -3.97 -7.27
C GLU A 59 1.77 -4.49 -7.21
N VAL A 60 1.03 -4.04 -6.20
CA VAL A 60 -0.40 -4.35 -6.06
C VAL A 60 -1.15 -3.06 -5.79
N SER A 61 -2.23 -2.85 -6.53
CA SER A 61 -3.14 -1.73 -6.36
C SER A 61 -4.53 -2.22 -5.98
N VAL A 62 -5.15 -1.58 -4.99
CA VAL A 62 -6.53 -1.83 -4.60
C VAL A 62 -7.29 -0.52 -4.51
N GLN A 63 -8.54 -0.54 -4.94
CA GLN A 63 -9.44 0.59 -4.79
C GLN A 63 -10.30 0.37 -3.54
N VAL A 64 -10.32 1.37 -2.66
CA VAL A 64 -11.12 1.33 -1.44
C VAL A 64 -11.95 2.61 -1.32
N PHE A 65 -13.23 2.46 -1.06
CA PHE A 65 -14.07 3.60 -0.70
C PHE A 65 -13.75 4.04 0.73
N ILE A 66 -13.40 5.32 0.91
CA ILE A 66 -13.11 5.95 2.21
C ILE A 66 -14.02 7.19 2.37
N PRO A 67 -14.94 7.20 3.34
CA PRO A 67 -15.77 8.37 3.62
C PRO A 67 -14.95 9.58 4.04
N ALA A 68 -15.55 10.77 3.90
CA ALA A 68 -14.94 12.03 4.28
C ALA A 68 -14.59 12.07 5.78
N GLY A 69 -13.34 12.37 6.11
CA GLY A 69 -12.82 12.45 7.47
C GLY A 69 -12.55 11.09 8.15
N GLU A 70 -12.72 9.97 7.45
CA GLU A 70 -12.47 8.64 8.01
C GLU A 70 -11.06 8.11 7.69
N ILE A 71 -10.59 7.21 8.55
CA ILE A 71 -9.36 6.45 8.40
C ILE A 71 -9.72 4.99 8.11
N LYS A 72 -9.12 4.43 7.07
CA LYS A 72 -9.32 3.04 6.69
C LYS A 72 -7.99 2.32 6.60
N GLN A 73 -7.90 1.16 7.25
CA GLN A 73 -6.76 0.27 7.13
C GLN A 73 -6.91 -0.60 5.88
N VAL A 74 -5.84 -0.67 5.09
CA VAL A 74 -5.73 -1.49 3.88
C VAL A 74 -4.54 -2.41 4.04
N SER A 75 -4.75 -3.70 3.82
CA SER A 75 -3.70 -4.72 3.86
C SER A 75 -3.47 -5.25 2.45
N LEU A 76 -2.25 -5.13 1.96
CA LEU A 76 -1.80 -5.64 0.67
C LEU A 76 -0.69 -6.67 0.88
N THR A 77 -0.74 -7.77 0.14
CA THR A 77 0.33 -8.78 0.16
C THR A 77 1.13 -8.66 -1.12
N LEU A 78 2.44 -8.46 -0.97
CA LEU A 78 3.42 -8.39 -2.06
C LEU A 78 4.28 -9.64 -2.05
N ASP A 79 4.64 -10.12 -3.24
CA ASP A 79 5.49 -11.29 -3.42
C ASP A 79 6.97 -10.87 -3.60
N GLY A 80 7.86 -11.41 -2.78
CA GLY A 80 9.30 -11.17 -2.82
C GLY A 80 10.11 -12.45 -3.00
N ASP A 81 11.43 -12.32 -3.15
CA ASP A 81 12.33 -13.46 -3.22
C ASP A 81 13.20 -13.60 -1.97
N ILE A 82 13.44 -14.85 -1.58
CA ILE A 82 14.38 -15.17 -0.51
C ILE A 82 15.80 -14.79 -0.94
N GLY A 83 16.55 -14.15 -0.03
CA GLY A 83 17.94 -13.76 -0.27
C GLY A 83 18.11 -12.38 -0.90
N ARG A 84 17.03 -11.61 -1.03
CA ARG A 84 17.03 -10.20 -1.44
C ARG A 84 16.52 -9.33 -0.29
N THR A 85 16.98 -8.09 -0.28
CA THR A 85 16.47 -7.06 0.62
C THR A 85 15.62 -6.08 -0.18
N TYR A 86 14.42 -5.81 0.32
CA TYR A 86 13.45 -4.96 -0.34
C TYR A 86 13.01 -3.84 0.57
N ARG A 87 12.72 -2.70 -0.04
CA ARG A 87 12.03 -1.58 0.57
C ARG A 87 10.58 -1.57 0.09
N HIS A 88 9.64 -1.38 0.99
CA HIS A 88 8.24 -1.15 0.61
C HIS A 88 7.98 0.34 0.40
N SER A 89 7.01 0.65 -0.46
CA SER A 89 6.47 2.00 -0.66
C SER A 89 4.96 1.91 -0.79
N VAL A 90 4.24 2.86 -0.20
CA VAL A 90 2.78 2.98 -0.30
C VAL A 90 2.46 4.32 -0.91
N GLU A 91 1.65 4.31 -1.96
CA GLU A 91 1.16 5.49 -2.66
C GLU A 91 -0.36 5.48 -2.70
N VAL A 92 -0.95 6.67 -2.61
CA VAL A 92 -2.40 6.87 -2.71
C VAL A 92 -2.72 7.88 -3.81
N GLY A 93 -3.84 7.68 -4.50
CA GLY A 93 -4.31 8.55 -5.57
C GLY A 93 -5.78 8.38 -5.88
#